data_AF-A0A1J8QKU7-F1
#
_entry.id   AF-A0A1J8QKU7-F1
#
_cell.length_a   1.000
_cell.length_b   1.000
_cell.length_c   1.000
_cell.angle_alpha   90.00
_cell.angle_beta   90.00
_cell.angle_gamma   90.00
#
_symmetry.space_group_name_H-M   'P 1'
#
loop_
_entity.id
_entity.type
_entity.pdbx_description
1 polymer ?
#
loop_
_entity_poly.entity_id
_entity_poly.type
_entity_poly.pdbx_seq_one_letter_code
_entity_poly.pdbx_strand_id
1 'polypeptide(L)'
;MPDFPPPGVYHIKSLELDCYAGILKDQNVLRGGPAPNMWHLSYTDFSKGLCVFSEVDGQGSGSLGVYDDRNNMPVYRVDISQIWVLKKTDVGIAICKVVDDKTYAWYLGKKDEPVVIEDSTPLQSWEFLDPLNE
;
A
#
# COMPACT_ATOMS: atom_id res chain seq x y z
N MET A 1 -20.00 -10.96 0.90
CA MET A 1 -18.80 -10.86 1.78
C MET A 1 -17.93 -9.74 1.23
N PRO A 2 -17.10 -9.05 2.04
CA PRO A 2 -16.17 -8.07 1.48
C PRO A 2 -15.21 -8.80 0.53
N ASP A 3 -15.16 -8.42 -0.76
CA ASP A 3 -14.11 -8.89 -1.68
C ASP A 3 -12.84 -8.07 -1.45
N PHE A 4 -12.32 -8.09 -0.21
CA PHE A 4 -10.97 -7.64 0.08
C PHE A 4 -10.05 -8.86 0.07
N PRO A 5 -8.76 -8.72 -0.28
CA PRO A 5 -7.81 -9.81 -0.16
C PRO A 5 -7.83 -10.37 1.27
N PRO A 6 -7.76 -11.70 1.46
CA PRO A 6 -7.66 -12.26 2.81
C PRO A 6 -6.36 -11.77 3.49
N PRO A 7 -6.27 -11.82 4.83
CA PRO A 7 -5.00 -11.61 5.51
C PRO A 7 -3.94 -12.57 4.95
N GLY A 8 -2.74 -12.08 4.67
CA GLY A 8 -1.72 -12.87 3.97
C GLY A 8 -0.46 -12.08 3.63
N VAL A 9 0.42 -12.68 2.85
CA VAL A 9 1.63 -12.05 2.32
C VAL A 9 1.38 -11.72 0.86
N TYR A 10 1.66 -10.48 0.45
CA TYR A 10 1.38 -10.05 -0.92
C TYR A 10 2.51 -9.22 -1.52
N HIS A 11 2.71 -9.41 -2.83
CA HIS A 11 3.21 -8.33 -3.68
C HIS A 11 2.07 -7.36 -3.99
N ILE A 12 2.38 -6.06 -3.99
CA ILE A 12 1.41 -5.01 -4.32
C ILE A 12 1.80 -4.43 -5.68
N LYS A 13 0.94 -4.60 -6.67
CA LYS A 13 1.22 -4.23 -8.06
C LYS A 13 0.32 -3.06 -8.50
N SER A 14 0.91 -2.03 -9.10
CA SER A 14 0.17 -0.97 -9.76
C SER A 14 -0.47 -1.52 -11.04
N LEU A 15 -1.79 -1.45 -11.14
CA LEU A 15 -2.51 -1.89 -12.35
C LEU A 15 -2.30 -0.91 -13.52
N GLU A 16 -2.10 0.37 -13.25
CA GLU A 16 -1.93 1.40 -14.27
C GLU A 16 -0.53 1.40 -14.87
N LEU A 17 0.49 1.17 -14.06
CA LEU A 17 1.89 1.25 -14.49
C LEU A 17 2.52 -0.12 -14.71
N ASP A 18 1.88 -1.22 -14.30
CA ASP A 18 2.42 -2.58 -14.43
C ASP A 18 3.82 -2.67 -13.78
N CYS A 19 3.89 -2.32 -12.50
CA CYS A 19 5.09 -2.41 -11.67
C CYS A 19 4.73 -2.65 -10.19
N TYR A 20 5.70 -3.09 -9.38
CA TYR A 20 5.48 -3.40 -7.98
C TYR A 20 5.80 -2.21 -7.08
N ALA A 21 5.04 -2.07 -5.98
CA ALA A 21 5.36 -1.16 -4.90
C ALA A 21 6.36 -1.83 -3.94
N GLY A 22 7.60 -1.36 -3.95
CA GLY A 22 8.70 -1.94 -3.18
C GLY A 22 9.62 -0.90 -2.56
N ILE A 23 10.40 -1.34 -1.57
CA ILE A 23 11.44 -0.54 -0.92
C ILE A 23 12.78 -1.18 -1.26
N LEU A 24 13.66 -0.41 -1.89
CA LEU A 24 15.01 -0.84 -2.22
C LEU A 24 15.83 -1.11 -0.95
N LYS A 25 16.81 -1.99 -1.08
CA LYS A 25 17.79 -2.26 -0.02
C LYS A 25 18.42 -0.94 0.46
N ASP A 26 18.54 -0.79 1.77
CA ASP A 26 19.10 0.39 2.45
C ASP A 26 18.31 1.69 2.23
N GLN A 27 17.06 1.60 1.76
CA GLN A 27 16.11 2.72 1.68
C GLN A 27 14.92 2.49 2.62
N ASN A 28 14.14 3.54 2.82
CA ASN A 28 12.89 3.51 3.59
C ASN A 28 11.69 4.05 2.81
N VAL A 29 11.83 4.37 1.52
CA VAL A 29 10.75 4.96 0.70
C VAL A 29 10.17 3.89 -0.22
N LEU A 30 8.84 3.76 -0.21
CA LEU A 30 8.10 2.91 -1.13
C LEU A 30 8.10 3.54 -2.53
N ARG A 31 8.50 2.78 -3.54
CA ARG A 31 8.62 3.21 -4.94
C ARG A 31 7.98 2.20 -5.87
N GLY A 32 7.56 2.65 -7.05
CA GLY A 32 7.20 1.75 -8.14
C GLY A 32 8.44 1.20 -8.82
N GLY A 33 8.63 -0.11 -8.94
CA GLY A 33 9.82 -0.66 -9.57
C GLY A 33 9.86 -2.19 -9.64
N PRO A 34 11.05 -2.77 -9.93
CA PRO A 34 11.22 -4.22 -10.02
C PRO A 34 11.41 -4.90 -8.67
N ALA A 35 11.43 -4.16 -7.54
CA ALA A 35 11.67 -4.70 -6.21
C ALA A 35 10.38 -5.32 -5.66
N PRO A 36 10.22 -6.66 -5.67
CA PRO A 36 8.99 -7.29 -5.26
C PRO A 36 9.07 -7.51 -3.75
N ASN A 37 9.13 -6.43 -2.98
CA ASN A 37 8.96 -6.56 -1.54
C ASN A 37 7.61 -7.22 -1.29
N MET A 38 7.56 -8.03 -0.24
CA MET A 38 6.34 -8.63 0.22
C MET A 38 5.91 -7.95 1.49
N TRP A 39 4.60 -7.79 1.65
CA TRP A 39 4.00 -7.15 2.81
C TRP A 39 3.00 -8.10 3.44
N HIS A 40 3.09 -8.27 4.77
CA HIS A 40 2.02 -8.87 5.54
C HIS A 40 0.84 -7.90 5.58
N LEU A 41 -0.28 -8.30 4.98
CA LEU A 41 -1.57 -7.65 5.14
C LEU A 41 -2.30 -8.28 6.32
N SER A 42 -2.62 -7.45 7.31
CA SER A 42 -3.45 -7.83 8.46
C SER A 42 -4.59 -6.83 8.64
N TYR A 43 -5.73 -7.28 9.18
CA TYR A 43 -6.91 -6.44 9.36
C TYR A 43 -7.16 -6.14 10.82
N THR A 44 -7.42 -4.87 11.11
CA THR A 44 -8.00 -4.43 12.39
C THR A 44 -9.52 -4.50 12.36
N ASP A 45 -10.13 -4.28 11.18
CA ASP A 45 -11.55 -4.50 10.91
C ASP A 45 -11.74 -4.89 9.43
N PHE A 46 -11.88 -6.21 9.17
CA PHE A 46 -12.03 -6.74 7.81
C PHE A 46 -13.31 -6.24 7.12
N SER A 47 -14.38 -6.02 7.87
CA SER A 47 -15.67 -5.59 7.31
C SER A 47 -15.63 -4.17 6.73
N LYS A 48 -14.71 -3.34 7.24
CA LYS A 48 -14.48 -1.96 6.82
C LYS A 48 -13.22 -1.78 5.97
N GLY A 49 -12.49 -2.86 5.69
CA GLY A 49 -11.21 -2.81 4.99
C GLY A 49 -10.10 -2.09 5.77
N LEU A 50 -10.21 -1.98 7.10
CA LEU A 50 -9.19 -1.34 7.94
C LEU A 50 -8.04 -2.33 8.17
N CYS A 51 -6.85 -1.97 7.70
CA CYS A 51 -5.72 -2.88 7.64
C CYS A 51 -4.38 -2.22 7.98
N VAL A 52 -3.37 -3.05 8.17
CA VAL A 52 -1.96 -2.67 8.37
C VAL A 52 -1.12 -3.49 7.42
N PHE A 53 -0.09 -2.86 6.84
CA PHE A 53 0.96 -3.52 6.08
C PHE A 53 2.25 -3.55 6.88
N SER A 54 2.76 -4.73 7.19
CA SER A 54 4.05 -4.90 7.88
C SER A 54 5.06 -5.64 7.02
N GLU A 55 6.35 -5.39 7.26
CA GLU A 55 7.44 -6.15 6.65
C GLU A 55 7.28 -7.65 6.92
N VAL A 56 7.66 -8.48 5.95
CA VAL A 56 7.81 -9.92 6.13
C VAL A 56 9.07 -10.23 6.94
N ASP A 57 9.00 -11.22 7.82
CA ASP A 57 10.13 -11.66 8.65
C ASP A 57 11.40 -11.87 7.82
N GLY A 58 12.51 -11.30 8.30
CA GLY A 58 13.81 -11.36 7.62
C GLY A 58 14.05 -10.30 6.53
N GLN A 59 13.06 -9.45 6.19
CA GLN A 59 13.24 -8.28 5.29
C GLN A 59 13.46 -6.96 6.05
N GLY A 60 13.19 -6.96 7.36
CA GLY A 60 13.39 -5.84 8.26
C GLY A 60 12.43 -5.87 9.43
N SER A 61 12.31 -4.74 10.14
CA SER A 61 11.22 -4.44 11.06
C SER A 61 10.56 -3.16 10.61
N GLY A 62 9.22 -3.13 10.55
CA GLY A 62 8.48 -1.93 10.23
C GLY A 62 7.13 -2.18 9.58
N SER A 63 6.44 -1.10 9.29
CA SER A 63 5.15 -1.06 8.61
C SER A 63 5.15 0.02 7.53
N LEU A 64 4.21 -0.05 6.59
CA LEU A 64 4.00 1.05 5.65
C LEU A 64 3.19 2.16 6.32
N GLY A 65 3.67 3.38 6.19
CA GLY A 65 3.06 4.57 6.79
C GLY A 65 3.57 5.85 6.15
N VAL A 66 3.10 6.98 6.66
CA VAL A 66 3.56 8.32 6.28
C VAL A 66 4.05 9.06 7.51
N TYR A 67 5.00 9.98 7.36
CA TYR A 67 5.47 10.78 8.49
C TYR A 67 4.54 11.95 8.84
N ASP A 68 3.70 12.38 7.89
CA ASP A 68 2.76 13.49 8.05
C ASP A 68 1.55 13.28 7.12
N ASP A 69 0.37 13.70 7.57
CA ASP A 69 -0.93 13.41 6.97
C ASP A 69 -1.35 14.52 5.99
N ARG A 70 -0.54 14.70 4.95
CA ARG A 70 -0.75 15.73 3.93
C ARG A 70 -0.56 15.22 2.52
N ASN A 71 -1.16 15.97 1.58
CA ASN A 71 -1.06 15.70 0.16
C ASN A 71 0.40 15.59 -0.32
N ASN A 72 0.65 14.66 -1.23
CA ASN A 72 1.95 14.37 -1.82
C ASN A 72 3.04 13.94 -0.79
N MET A 73 2.63 13.32 0.32
CA MET A 73 3.57 12.73 1.27
C MET A 73 3.98 11.32 0.81
N PRO A 74 5.28 11.00 0.70
CA PRO A 74 5.69 9.64 0.35
C PRO A 74 5.28 8.61 1.40
N VAL A 75 5.07 7.38 0.94
CA VAL A 75 4.89 6.22 1.81
C VAL A 75 6.27 5.66 2.18
N TYR A 76 6.48 5.42 3.45
CA TYR A 76 7.73 4.97 4.03
C TYR A 76 7.57 3.66 4.79
N ARG A 77 8.71 2.97 4.99
CA ARG A 77 8.89 2.06 6.12
C ARG A 77 8.99 2.88 7.40
N VAL A 78 8.08 2.63 8.34
CA VAL A 78 8.01 3.29 9.64
C VAL A 78 7.99 2.27 10.77
N ASP A 79 8.47 2.66 11.95
CA ASP A 79 8.51 1.78 13.12
C ASP A 79 7.13 1.61 13.80
N ILE A 80 6.25 2.60 13.62
CA ILE A 80 4.91 2.60 14.19
C ILE A 80 3.90 2.21 13.11
N SER A 81 3.21 1.09 13.32
CA SER A 81 2.14 0.64 12.43
C SER A 81 1.05 1.68 12.28
N GLN A 82 0.63 1.92 11.04
CA GLN A 82 -0.45 2.84 10.71
C GLN A 82 -1.59 2.10 10.02
N ILE A 83 -2.81 2.54 10.30
CA ILE A 83 -4.01 1.99 9.69
C ILE A 83 -4.20 2.60 8.30
N TRP A 84 -4.44 1.72 7.34
CA TRP A 84 -4.92 2.00 5.99
C TRP A 84 -6.36 1.53 5.83
N VAL A 85 -7.03 2.05 4.81
CA VAL A 85 -8.40 1.70 4.44
C VAL A 85 -8.39 1.20 3.01
N LEU A 86 -8.75 -0.06 2.79
CA LEU A 86 -8.94 -0.59 1.45
C LEU A 86 -10.32 -0.19 0.93
N LYS A 87 -10.35 0.37 -0.28
CA LYS A 87 -11.59 0.70 -0.99
C LYS A 87 -11.60 -0.02 -2.33
N LYS A 88 -12.75 -0.60 -2.70
CA LYS A 88 -12.91 -1.20 -4.02
C LYS A 88 -12.92 -0.12 -5.10
N THR A 89 -12.32 -0.43 -6.23
CA THR A 89 -12.48 0.31 -7.48
C THR A 89 -13.12 -0.61 -8.53
N ASP A 90 -13.33 -0.12 -9.75
CA ASP A 90 -13.90 -0.93 -10.83
C ASP A 90 -12.98 -2.08 -11.29
N VAL A 91 -11.67 -1.95 -11.06
CA VAL A 91 -10.65 -2.86 -11.60
C VAL A 91 -9.69 -3.43 -10.55
N GLY A 92 -9.79 -3.00 -9.29
CA GLY A 92 -8.89 -3.45 -8.24
C GLY A 92 -9.22 -2.84 -6.88
N ILE A 93 -8.18 -2.54 -6.12
CA ILE A 93 -8.29 -1.99 -4.76
C ILE A 93 -7.46 -0.70 -4.65
N ALA A 94 -8.06 0.35 -4.11
CA ALA A 94 -7.36 1.54 -3.69
C ALA A 94 -6.91 1.39 -2.23
N ILE A 95 -5.70 1.87 -1.93
CA ILE A 95 -5.14 1.89 -0.58
C ILE A 95 -5.21 3.33 -0.07
N CYS A 96 -6.02 3.58 0.95
CA CYS A 96 -6.34 4.92 1.41
C CYS A 96 -5.94 5.16 2.86
N LYS A 97 -5.77 6.43 3.22
CA LYS A 97 -5.70 6.92 4.59
C LYS A 97 -6.79 7.95 4.80
N VAL A 98 -7.53 7.85 5.90
CA VAL A 98 -8.61 8.80 6.23
C VAL A 98 -8.19 9.59 7.47
N VAL A 99 -8.12 10.91 7.35
CA VAL A 99 -7.68 11.84 8.39
C VAL A 99 -8.63 13.02 8.39
N ASP A 100 -9.29 13.29 9.51
CA ASP A 100 -10.26 14.39 9.67
C ASP A 100 -11.26 14.48 8.51
N ASP A 101 -11.93 13.36 8.20
CA ASP A 101 -12.89 13.19 7.08
C ASP A 101 -12.31 13.35 5.67
N LYS A 102 -11.01 13.65 5.54
CA LYS A 102 -10.31 13.70 4.26
C LYS A 102 -9.71 12.33 3.91
N THR A 103 -9.96 11.88 2.68
CA THR A 103 -9.34 10.65 2.16
C THR A 103 -8.13 11.02 1.31
N TYR A 104 -6.98 10.46 1.63
CA TYR A 104 -5.83 10.40 0.74
C TYR A 104 -5.67 8.96 0.22
N ALA A 105 -5.22 8.79 -1.02
CA ALA A 105 -5.00 7.48 -1.63
C ALA A 105 -3.55 7.35 -2.11
N TRP A 106 -3.04 6.12 -2.10
CA TRP A 106 -1.76 5.83 -2.73
C TRP A 106 -1.82 6.18 -4.21
N TYR A 107 -0.83 6.96 -4.63
CA TYR A 107 -0.62 7.39 -5.99
C TYR A 107 0.83 7.19 -6.40
N LEU A 108 1.03 6.69 -7.61
CA LEU A 108 2.31 6.51 -8.26
C LEU A 108 2.21 7.13 -9.65
N GLY A 109 2.90 8.26 -9.85
CA GLY A 109 2.85 9.02 -11.09
C GLY A 109 3.63 8.38 -12.24
N LYS A 110 4.78 7.76 -11.94
CA LYS A 110 5.58 7.00 -12.93
C LYS A 110 6.44 5.92 -12.26
N LYS A 111 7.00 5.02 -13.06
CA LYS A 111 7.97 4.02 -12.57
C LYS A 111 9.19 4.72 -11.94
N ASP A 112 9.77 4.07 -10.94
CA ASP A 112 10.91 4.50 -10.12
C ASP A 112 10.66 5.72 -9.20
N GLU A 113 9.49 6.36 -9.31
CA GLU A 113 9.07 7.39 -8.35
C GLU A 113 8.56 6.80 -7.03
N PRO A 114 8.59 7.60 -5.95
CA PRO A 114 7.91 7.26 -4.73
C PRO A 114 6.42 7.06 -4.94
N VAL A 115 5.84 6.09 -4.23
CA VAL A 115 4.41 6.07 -3.96
C VAL A 115 4.13 7.15 -2.91
N VAL A 116 3.18 8.02 -3.20
CA VAL A 116 2.77 9.13 -2.32
C VAL A 116 1.30 8.97 -1.94
N ILE A 117 0.86 9.61 -0.86
CA ILE A 117 -0.56 9.80 -0.57
C ILE A 117 -1.05 11.10 -1.23
N GLU A 118 -2.11 11.02 -2.01
CA GLU A 118 -2.72 12.18 -2.68
C GLU A 118 -4.24 12.26 -2.45
N ASP A 119 -4.74 13.49 -2.43
CA ASP A 119 -6.17 13.82 -2.50
C ASP A 119 -6.65 13.53 -3.92
N SER A 120 -6.92 12.25 -4.18
CA SER A 120 -7.05 11.73 -5.53
C SER A 120 -8.47 11.26 -5.84
N THR A 121 -9.00 11.77 -6.94
CA THR A 121 -10.18 11.27 -7.65
C THR A 121 -9.93 11.36 -9.15
N PRO A 122 -9.98 10.24 -9.92
CA PRO A 122 -10.32 8.89 -9.50
C PRO A 122 -9.22 8.20 -8.67
N LEU A 123 -9.60 7.17 -7.90
CA LEU A 123 -8.66 6.40 -7.09
C LEU A 123 -7.80 5.48 -7.97
N GLN A 124 -6.48 5.55 -7.82
CA GLN A 124 -5.57 4.59 -8.46
C GLN A 124 -5.75 3.18 -7.88
N SER A 125 -5.74 2.19 -8.77
CA SER A 125 -6.02 0.79 -8.42
C SER A 125 -4.75 -0.05 -8.33
N TRP A 126 -4.72 -0.90 -7.31
CA TRP A 126 -3.63 -1.81 -6.99
C TRP A 126 -4.16 -3.25 -6.92
N GLU A 127 -3.30 -4.20 -7.29
CA GLU A 127 -3.54 -5.63 -7.23
C GLU A 127 -2.67 -6.26 -6.15
N PHE A 128 -3.26 -7.22 -5.42
CA PHE A 128 -2.59 -7.98 -4.36
C PHE A 128 -2.30 -9.39 -4.87
N LEU A 129 -1.03 -9.68 -5.14
CA LEU A 129 -0.59 -10.95 -5.72
C LEU A 129 0.02 -11.84 -4.63
N ASP A 130 -0.55 -13.03 -4.46
CA ASP A 130 -0.07 -14.04 -3.52
C ASP A 130 1.18 -14.71 -4.10
N PRO A 131 2.33 -14.69 -3.40
CA PRO A 131 3.57 -15.27 -3.90
C PRO A 131 3.51 -16.80 -4.11
N LEU A 132 2.51 -17.49 -3.58
CA LEU A 132 2.31 -18.93 -3.80
C LEU A 132 1.49 -19.25 -5.05
N ASN A 133 0.91 -18.25 -5.71
CA ASN A 133 0.07 -18.39 -6.89
C ASN A 133 0.60 -17.62 -8.12
N GLU A 134 1.86 -17.13 -8.08
CA GLU A 134 2.57 -16.62 -9.26
C GLU A 134 3.12 -17.74 -10.16
#